data_AF-A0A1U7Y8B0-F1
#
_entry.id   AF-A0A1U7Y8B0-F1
#
_cell.length_a   1.000
_cell.length_b   1.000
_cell.length_c   1.000
_cell.angle_alpha   90.00
_cell.angle_beta   90.00
_cell.angle_gamma   90.00
#
_symmetry.space_group_name_H-M   'P 1'
#
loop_
_entity.id
_entity.type
_entity.pdbx_description
1 polymer ?
#
loop_
_entity_poly.entity_id
_entity_poly.type
_entity_poly.pdbx_seq_one_letter_code
_entity_poly.pdbx_strand_id
1 'polypeptide(L)'
;MDASNGNVLGDEESQSISFGSSNKIQPITSTQKQVLDDEKKRYTSLTMAERLGLPDFFSLDVWRASVGELLGSAVLVFMLDTIVISTLESDVKMPNLIMSILIAITLTILILAVFPVSGGHISPVISFSSALVGLISMSRAIIYISAQCFGAILGALALKAVVSSTIEQRFSLGGCTITVITPGTNGPVTVGLEIAQAFWLEFVCTFALLFGSLWMAYDHRQSKKLGLITVMSIVGLLAGLLVFISTTVTAKKGYAGAGMNPARCFGAAIVRGGHLWNGHWIFWVGPGLACFAFYFYTKIIPPNHFHADGYKHDFLAIIEVLFQSEV
;
A
#
# COMPACT_ATOMS: atom_id res chain seq x y z
N MET A 1 -47.19 54.41 11.40
CA MET A 1 -48.38 53.67 11.87
C MET A 1 -48.44 52.41 11.05
N ASP A 2 -48.35 51.28 11.76
CA ASP A 2 -48.44 49.86 11.34
C ASP A 2 -47.45 49.36 10.27
N ALA A 3 -47.05 48.10 10.18
CA ALA A 3 -46.75 46.98 11.10
C ALA A 3 -46.26 45.86 10.16
N SER A 4 -45.23 45.07 10.53
CA SER A 4 -45.07 43.63 10.20
C SER A 4 -43.61 43.15 10.21
N ASN A 5 -43.29 42.38 11.26
CA ASN A 5 -42.54 41.12 11.29
C ASN A 5 -41.21 40.91 10.54
N GLY A 6 -40.21 40.43 11.31
CA GLY A 6 -39.58 39.15 10.97
C GLY A 6 -38.07 39.03 11.25
N ASN A 7 -37.74 38.41 12.39
CA ASN A 7 -36.54 37.63 12.69
C ASN A 7 -35.15 38.29 12.80
N VAL A 8 -34.76 38.43 14.07
CA VAL A 8 -33.40 38.39 14.62
C VAL A 8 -32.90 36.94 14.67
N LEU A 9 -31.64 36.71 14.31
CA LEU A 9 -30.67 35.71 14.80
C LEU A 9 -29.51 35.70 13.78
N GLY A 10 -28.23 35.93 14.11
CA GLY A 10 -27.53 35.77 15.38
C GLY A 10 -26.32 34.87 15.11
N ASP A 11 -25.14 35.45 15.26
CA ASP A 11 -23.80 34.94 14.94
C ASP A 11 -23.51 33.51 15.40
N GLU A 12 -22.91 32.69 14.53
CA GLU A 12 -22.34 31.38 14.88
C GLU A 12 -20.93 31.55 15.46
N GLU A 13 -20.86 31.63 16.79
CA GLU A 13 -19.62 31.52 17.55
C GLU A 13 -19.62 30.24 18.41
N SER A 14 -18.58 29.43 18.20
CA SER A 14 -17.87 28.62 19.22
C SER A 14 -18.69 27.97 20.34
N GLN A 15 -19.00 26.67 20.22
CA GLN A 15 -19.25 25.81 21.38
C GLN A 15 -18.15 24.78 21.55
N SER A 16 -17.18 25.16 22.38
CA SER A 16 -16.24 24.28 23.06
C SER A 16 -17.00 23.43 24.09
N ILE A 17 -17.17 22.13 23.79
CA ILE A 17 -17.63 21.19 24.81
C ILE A 17 -16.40 20.64 25.54
N SER A 18 -16.12 21.25 26.69
CA SER A 18 -15.28 20.69 27.75
C SER A 18 -15.96 19.42 28.30
N PHE A 19 -15.35 18.25 28.11
CA PHE A 19 -15.65 17.06 28.91
C PHE A 19 -14.43 16.69 29.74
N GLY A 20 -14.52 17.03 31.03
CA GLY A 20 -13.60 16.61 32.05
C GLY A 20 -13.57 15.08 32.23
N SER A 21 -12.41 14.62 32.70
CA SER A 21 -12.08 13.28 33.13
C SER A 21 -13.22 12.50 33.81
N SER A 22 -13.73 11.46 33.14
CA SER A 22 -14.29 10.27 33.78
C SER A 22 -14.48 9.15 32.76
N ASN A 23 -13.78 8.04 32.97
CA ASN A 23 -14.01 6.76 32.30
C ASN A 23 -15.43 6.25 32.65
N LYS A 24 -16.42 6.56 31.81
CA LYS A 24 -17.70 5.83 31.77
C LYS A 24 -17.96 5.37 30.34
N ILE A 25 -17.85 4.06 30.13
CA ILE A 25 -18.32 3.38 28.93
C ILE A 25 -19.84 3.62 28.87
N GLN A 26 -20.31 4.38 27.89
CA GLN A 26 -21.76 4.52 27.67
C GLN A 26 -22.32 3.17 27.20
N PRO A 27 -23.47 2.71 27.74
CA PRO A 27 -24.10 1.48 27.29
C PRO A 27 -24.64 1.66 25.87
N ILE A 28 -24.35 0.67 25.01
CA ILE A 28 -24.91 0.57 23.66
C ILE A 28 -26.44 0.62 23.78
N THR A 29 -27.07 1.58 23.09
CA THR A 29 -28.52 1.76 23.11
C THR A 29 -29.19 0.57 22.44
N SER A 30 -30.41 0.20 22.87
CA SER A 30 -31.18 -0.92 22.29
C SER A 30 -31.28 -0.84 20.76
N THR A 31 -31.41 0.37 20.21
CA THR A 31 -31.42 0.65 18.77
C THR A 31 -30.11 0.30 18.08
N GLN A 32 -28.94 0.61 18.67
CA GLN A 32 -27.64 0.23 18.11
C GLN A 32 -27.42 -1.29 18.14
N LYS A 33 -27.89 -1.95 19.21
CA LYS A 33 -27.77 -3.40 19.36
C LYS A 33 -28.62 -4.15 18.33
N GLN A 34 -29.83 -3.64 18.05
CA GLN A 34 -30.71 -4.15 17.01
C GLN A 34 -30.12 -3.97 15.61
N VAL A 35 -29.53 -2.80 15.29
CA VAL A 35 -28.86 -2.56 14.01
C VAL A 35 -27.66 -3.51 13.84
N LEU A 36 -26.87 -3.73 14.89
CA LEU A 36 -25.72 -4.63 14.87
C LEU A 36 -26.15 -6.11 14.68
N ASP A 37 -27.25 -6.52 15.33
CA ASP A 37 -27.80 -7.87 15.21
C ASP A 37 -28.47 -8.13 13.85
N ASP A 38 -29.14 -7.13 13.28
CA ASP A 38 -29.72 -7.21 11.93
C ASP A 38 -28.65 -7.20 10.83
N GLU A 39 -27.59 -6.40 11.00
CA GLU A 39 -26.40 -6.48 10.17
C GLU A 39 -25.77 -7.88 10.24
N LYS A 40 -25.57 -8.44 11.44
CA LYS A 40 -25.03 -9.79 11.65
C LYS A 40 -25.87 -10.89 11.00
N LYS A 41 -27.20 -10.77 11.02
CA LYS A 41 -28.10 -11.70 10.31
C LYS A 41 -27.96 -11.58 8.79
N ARG A 42 -27.90 -10.36 8.26
CA ARG A 42 -27.66 -10.11 6.82
C ARG A 42 -26.29 -10.61 6.37
N TYR A 43 -25.30 -10.56 7.26
CA TYR A 43 -23.95 -11.10 7.04
C TYR A 43 -23.90 -12.61 6.91
N THR A 44 -24.72 -13.30 7.70
CA THR A 44 -24.79 -14.77 7.66
C THR A 44 -25.46 -15.27 6.38
N SER A 45 -26.28 -14.44 5.73
CA SER A 45 -27.06 -14.80 4.53
C SER A 45 -26.46 -14.37 3.19
N LEU A 46 -25.28 -13.72 3.13
CA LEU A 46 -24.71 -13.31 1.84
C LEU A 46 -24.31 -14.52 1.01
N THR A 47 -24.69 -14.45 -0.26
CA THR A 47 -24.32 -15.41 -1.29
C THR A 47 -22.80 -15.41 -1.48
N MET A 48 -22.21 -16.55 -1.83
CA MET A 48 -20.76 -16.68 -2.03
C MET A 48 -20.20 -15.67 -3.04
N ALA A 49 -20.98 -15.36 -4.08
CA ALA A 49 -20.69 -14.32 -5.05
C ALA A 49 -20.53 -12.92 -4.43
N GLU A 50 -21.36 -12.60 -3.44
CA GLU A 50 -21.30 -11.32 -2.73
C GLU A 50 -20.16 -11.30 -1.71
N ARG A 51 -19.81 -12.45 -1.12
CA ARG A 51 -18.62 -12.58 -0.25
C ARG A 51 -17.30 -12.47 -1.01
N LEU A 52 -17.23 -12.91 -2.26
CA LEU A 52 -16.08 -12.64 -3.13
C LEU A 52 -16.11 -11.20 -3.68
N GLY A 53 -17.22 -10.49 -3.51
CA GLY A 53 -17.43 -9.15 -4.06
C GLY A 53 -17.54 -9.14 -5.58
N LEU A 54 -18.09 -10.19 -6.21
CA LEU A 54 -18.34 -10.19 -7.67
C LEU A 54 -19.11 -8.95 -8.16
N PRO A 55 -20.05 -8.34 -7.39
CA PRO A 55 -20.66 -7.07 -7.77
C PRO A 55 -19.67 -5.92 -7.98
N ASP A 56 -18.49 -5.94 -7.34
CA ASP A 56 -17.47 -4.90 -7.51
C ASP A 56 -16.94 -4.83 -8.95
N PHE A 57 -16.97 -5.93 -9.72
CA PHE A 57 -16.61 -5.91 -11.14
C PHE A 57 -17.54 -5.03 -11.98
N PHE A 58 -18.78 -4.86 -11.53
CA PHE A 58 -19.80 -4.06 -12.21
C PHE A 58 -20.02 -2.69 -11.54
N SER A 59 -19.31 -2.41 -10.44
CA SER A 59 -19.46 -1.15 -9.71
C SER A 59 -18.66 -0.03 -10.36
N LEU A 60 -19.35 0.99 -10.84
CA LEU A 60 -18.71 2.19 -11.39
C LEU A 60 -17.83 2.91 -10.36
N ASP A 61 -18.20 2.87 -9.07
CA ASP A 61 -17.41 3.51 -8.03
C ASP A 61 -16.04 2.83 -7.86
N VAL A 62 -16.00 1.49 -7.97
CA VAL A 62 -14.75 0.72 -7.92
C VAL A 62 -13.87 1.02 -9.13
N TRP A 63 -14.46 1.11 -10.32
CA TRP A 63 -13.72 1.49 -11.52
C TRP A 63 -13.21 2.94 -11.45
N ARG A 64 -13.99 3.88 -10.92
CA ARG A 64 -13.54 5.26 -10.69
C ARG A 64 -12.40 5.32 -9.68
N ALA A 65 -12.50 4.56 -8.59
CA ALA A 65 -11.43 4.42 -7.61
C ALA A 65 -10.16 3.80 -8.23
N SER A 66 -10.31 2.81 -9.14
CA SER A 66 -9.19 2.19 -9.85
C SER A 66 -8.42 3.16 -10.74
N VAL A 67 -9.07 4.22 -11.24
CA VAL A 67 -8.37 5.31 -11.96
C VAL A 67 -7.43 6.07 -11.02
N GLY A 68 -7.84 6.27 -9.76
CA GLY A 68 -6.98 6.84 -8.72
C GLY A 68 -5.75 5.96 -8.44
N GLU A 69 -5.94 4.65 -8.37
CA GLU A 69 -4.83 3.67 -8.24
C GLU A 69 -3.91 3.67 -9.47
N LEU A 70 -4.46 3.73 -10.69
CA LEU A 70 -3.69 3.79 -11.92
C LEU A 70 -2.84 5.05 -12.00
N LEU A 71 -3.44 6.23 -11.80
CA LEU A 71 -2.72 7.51 -11.86
C LEU A 71 -1.73 7.63 -10.69
N GLY A 72 -2.13 7.21 -9.49
CA GLY A 72 -1.29 7.17 -8.31
C GLY A 72 -0.05 6.31 -8.52
N SER A 73 -0.20 5.09 -9.04
CA SER A 73 0.92 4.21 -9.36
C SER A 73 1.79 4.74 -10.50
N ALA A 74 1.22 5.41 -11.50
CA ALA A 74 2.00 6.04 -12.57
C ALA A 74 2.92 7.14 -12.04
N VAL A 75 2.37 8.05 -11.23
CA VAL A 75 3.17 9.12 -10.59
C VAL A 75 4.17 8.53 -9.60
N LEU A 76 3.78 7.51 -8.84
CA LEU A 76 4.67 6.81 -7.90
C LEU A 76 5.90 6.24 -8.61
N VAL A 77 5.71 5.46 -9.68
CA VAL A 77 6.83 4.87 -10.41
C VAL A 77 7.70 5.95 -11.04
N PHE A 78 7.11 6.93 -11.72
CA PHE A 78 7.86 8.05 -12.30
C PHE A 78 8.73 8.76 -11.25
N MET A 79 8.16 9.13 -10.11
CA MET A 79 8.87 9.89 -9.08
C MET A 79 9.93 9.06 -8.36
N LEU A 80 9.58 7.84 -7.89
CA LEU A 80 10.52 6.99 -7.15
C LEU A 80 11.71 6.58 -8.02
N ASP A 81 11.47 6.20 -9.26
CA ASP A 81 12.53 5.76 -10.15
C ASP A 81 13.42 6.94 -10.59
N THR A 82 12.84 8.14 -10.76
CA THR A 82 13.61 9.38 -10.94
C THR A 82 14.48 9.70 -9.73
N ILE A 83 13.97 9.52 -8.50
CA ILE A 83 14.73 9.73 -7.27
C ILE A 83 15.91 8.75 -7.19
N VAL A 84 15.70 7.48 -7.54
CA VAL A 84 16.76 6.47 -7.58
C VAL A 84 17.84 6.88 -8.58
N ILE A 85 17.46 7.26 -9.81
CA ILE A 85 18.40 7.69 -10.84
C ILE A 85 19.17 8.94 -10.39
N SER A 86 18.46 10.00 -9.99
CA SER A 86 19.07 11.29 -9.66
C SER A 86 20.03 11.17 -8.48
N THR A 87 19.68 10.36 -7.48
CA THR A 87 20.52 10.21 -6.28
C THR A 87 21.75 9.34 -6.53
N LEU A 88 21.64 8.31 -7.38
CA LEU A 88 22.78 7.47 -7.76
C LEU A 88 23.71 8.12 -8.79
N GLU A 89 23.18 9.07 -9.57
CA GLU A 89 23.97 9.88 -10.52
C GLU A 89 24.68 11.04 -9.81
N SER A 90 24.08 11.60 -8.76
CA SER A 90 24.65 12.72 -8.01
C SER A 90 25.91 12.31 -7.22
N ASP A 91 26.94 13.15 -7.23
CA ASP A 91 28.18 12.96 -6.47
C ASP A 91 28.02 13.39 -5.00
N VAL A 92 27.03 12.79 -4.32
CA VAL A 92 26.71 13.07 -2.92
C VAL A 92 27.38 12.05 -2.00
N LYS A 93 27.79 12.49 -0.80
CA LYS A 93 28.50 11.63 0.17
C LYS A 93 27.63 10.49 0.74
N MET A 94 26.31 10.70 0.85
CA MET A 94 25.37 9.75 1.45
C MET A 94 24.12 9.54 0.56
N PRO A 95 24.27 8.94 -0.64
CA PRO A 95 23.19 8.80 -1.60
C PRO A 95 22.02 7.99 -1.04
N ASN A 96 22.29 6.88 -0.35
CA ASN A 96 21.24 6.02 0.21
C ASN A 96 20.34 6.74 1.22
N LEU A 97 20.90 7.64 2.03
CA LEU A 97 20.13 8.42 3.01
C LEU A 97 19.23 9.44 2.32
N ILE A 98 19.78 10.19 1.36
CA ILE A 98 19.03 11.19 0.60
C ILE A 98 17.89 10.52 -0.17
N MET A 99 18.19 9.43 -0.87
CA MET A 99 17.22 8.63 -1.61
C MET A 99 16.08 8.20 -0.70
N SER A 100 16.39 7.65 0.47
CA SER A 100 15.40 7.14 1.42
C SER A 100 14.49 8.23 2.00
N ILE A 101 15.04 9.42 2.29
CA ILE A 101 14.26 10.58 2.76
C ILE A 101 13.32 11.07 1.66
N LEU A 102 13.80 11.19 0.42
CA LEU A 102 12.98 11.62 -0.71
C LEU A 102 11.87 10.62 -1.02
N ILE A 103 12.17 9.32 -0.96
CA ILE A 103 11.17 8.24 -1.09
C ILE A 103 10.10 8.37 0.01
N ALA A 104 10.50 8.58 1.27
CA ALA A 104 9.55 8.70 2.38
C ALA A 104 8.58 9.88 2.20
N ILE A 105 9.11 11.05 1.86
CA ILE A 105 8.32 12.28 1.65
C ILE A 105 7.38 12.09 0.45
N THR A 106 7.91 11.62 -0.68
CA THR A 106 7.15 11.42 -1.91
C THR A 106 6.02 10.42 -1.70
N LEU A 107 6.32 9.29 -1.06
CA LEU A 107 5.31 8.26 -0.80
C LEU A 107 4.21 8.78 0.13
N THR A 108 4.57 9.52 1.18
CA THR A 108 3.59 10.17 2.08
C THR A 108 2.64 11.08 1.30
N ILE A 109 3.18 11.97 0.48
CA ILE A 109 2.38 12.93 -0.29
C ILE A 109 1.46 12.21 -1.27
N LEU A 110 1.96 11.20 -1.98
CA LEU A 110 1.16 10.45 -2.96
C LEU A 110 0.04 9.66 -2.30
N ILE A 111 0.32 8.97 -1.19
CA ILE A 111 -0.73 8.26 -0.45
C ILE A 111 -1.81 9.25 -0.01
N LEU A 112 -1.44 10.41 0.56
CA LEU A 112 -2.40 11.44 0.98
C LEU A 112 -3.24 11.99 -0.19
N ALA A 113 -2.65 12.15 -1.37
CA ALA A 113 -3.35 12.64 -2.55
C ALA A 113 -4.34 11.62 -3.12
N VAL A 114 -3.98 10.33 -3.11
CA VAL A 114 -4.79 9.25 -3.70
C VAL A 114 -5.83 8.70 -2.71
N PHE A 115 -5.57 8.83 -1.40
CA PHE A 115 -6.42 8.29 -0.34
C PHE A 115 -7.92 8.66 -0.48
N PRO A 116 -8.32 9.92 -0.75
CA PRO A 116 -9.73 10.28 -0.88
C PRO A 116 -10.43 9.63 -2.07
N VAL A 117 -9.67 9.16 -3.07
CA VAL A 117 -10.21 8.61 -4.32
C VAL A 117 -10.40 7.10 -4.20
N SER A 118 -9.39 6.37 -3.72
CA SER A 118 -9.37 4.91 -3.76
C SER A 118 -9.03 4.22 -2.43
N GLY A 119 -8.60 4.98 -1.42
CA GLY A 119 -7.92 4.45 -0.23
C GLY A 119 -6.39 4.49 -0.33
N GLY A 120 -5.83 4.88 -1.48
CA GLY A 120 -4.40 5.19 -1.60
C GLY A 120 -3.47 3.98 -1.44
N HIS A 121 -3.86 2.82 -1.96
CA HIS A 121 -3.06 1.60 -1.82
C HIS A 121 -1.77 1.69 -2.65
N ILE A 122 -1.90 2.09 -3.93
CA ILE A 122 -0.84 2.33 -4.94
C ILE A 122 0.24 1.23 -5.01
N SER A 123 -0.09 0.04 -4.53
CA SER A 123 0.82 -1.08 -4.30
C SER A 123 0.03 -2.39 -4.23
N PRO A 124 0.41 -3.41 -5.01
CA PRO A 124 -0.27 -4.71 -5.01
C PRO A 124 -0.28 -5.40 -3.66
N VAL A 125 0.79 -5.25 -2.86
CA VAL A 125 0.90 -5.90 -1.55
C VAL A 125 -0.05 -5.28 -0.52
N ILE A 126 -0.30 -3.97 -0.62
CA ILE A 126 -1.25 -3.28 0.24
C ILE A 126 -2.67 -3.71 -0.13
N SER A 127 -3.01 -3.70 -1.43
CA SER A 127 -4.31 -4.20 -1.89
C SER A 127 -4.57 -5.66 -1.53
N PHE A 128 -3.58 -6.52 -1.76
CA PHE A 128 -3.72 -7.95 -1.47
C PHE A 128 -3.81 -8.21 0.04
N SER A 129 -2.98 -7.56 0.86
CA SER A 129 -3.05 -7.67 2.32
C SER A 129 -4.38 -7.14 2.87
N SER A 130 -4.86 -5.99 2.37
CA SER A 130 -6.18 -5.44 2.73
C SER A 130 -7.31 -6.42 2.38
N ALA A 131 -7.18 -7.17 1.28
CA ALA A 131 -8.16 -8.18 0.88
C ALA A 131 -8.11 -9.43 1.75
N LEU A 132 -6.92 -9.91 2.10
CA LEU A 132 -6.77 -11.04 3.03
C LEU A 132 -7.38 -10.72 4.40
N VAL A 133 -7.14 -9.50 4.90
CA VAL A 133 -7.71 -8.96 6.13
C VAL A 133 -9.18 -8.52 5.94
N GLY A 134 -9.77 -8.69 4.76
CA GLY A 134 -11.21 -8.47 4.52
C GLY A 134 -11.68 -7.01 4.57
N LEU A 135 -10.77 -6.04 4.45
CA LEU A 135 -11.10 -4.60 4.37
C LEU A 135 -11.61 -4.19 2.99
N ILE A 136 -11.13 -4.88 1.97
CA ILE A 136 -11.68 -4.81 0.62
C ILE A 136 -12.00 -6.23 0.16
N SER A 137 -12.89 -6.34 -0.82
CA SER A 137 -13.15 -7.62 -1.48
C SER A 137 -11.95 -8.05 -2.33
N MET A 138 -11.84 -9.35 -2.58
CA MET A 138 -10.76 -9.89 -3.42
C MET A 138 -10.91 -9.44 -4.89
N SER A 139 -12.15 -9.29 -5.37
CA SER A 139 -12.45 -8.70 -6.68
C SER A 139 -11.94 -7.27 -6.81
N ARG A 140 -12.20 -6.40 -5.82
CA ARG A 140 -11.66 -5.03 -5.79
C ARG A 140 -10.13 -5.03 -5.78
N ALA A 141 -9.52 -5.93 -5.02
CA ALA A 141 -8.07 -6.07 -4.99
C ALA A 141 -7.50 -6.43 -6.37
N ILE A 142 -8.13 -7.36 -7.09
CA ILE A 142 -7.74 -7.72 -8.47
C ILE A 142 -7.82 -6.52 -9.41
N ILE A 143 -8.91 -5.74 -9.34
CA ILE A 143 -9.08 -4.52 -10.15
C ILE A 143 -7.98 -3.51 -9.82
N TYR A 144 -7.72 -3.27 -8.53
CA TYR A 144 -6.67 -2.36 -8.08
C TYR A 144 -5.28 -2.81 -8.52
N ILE A 145 -4.92 -4.09 -8.32
CA ILE A 145 -3.62 -4.64 -8.73
C ILE A 145 -3.41 -4.48 -10.23
N SER A 146 -4.45 -4.73 -11.03
CA SER A 146 -4.39 -4.53 -12.48
C SER A 146 -4.14 -3.06 -12.83
N ALA A 147 -4.93 -2.15 -12.24
CA ALA A 147 -4.79 -0.71 -12.42
C ALA A 147 -3.39 -0.20 -12.00
N GLN A 148 -2.87 -0.67 -10.87
CA GLN A 148 -1.54 -0.34 -10.36
C GLN A 148 -0.43 -0.81 -11.31
N CYS A 149 -0.55 -2.01 -11.90
CA CYS A 149 0.40 -2.51 -12.88
C CYS A 149 0.38 -1.69 -14.18
N PHE A 150 -0.80 -1.36 -14.70
CA PHE A 150 -0.92 -0.47 -15.86
C PHE A 150 -0.37 0.93 -15.57
N GLY A 151 -0.70 1.48 -14.40
CA GLY A 151 -0.15 2.75 -13.93
C GLY A 151 1.37 2.73 -13.87
N ALA A 152 1.96 1.69 -13.28
CA ALA A 152 3.40 1.52 -13.20
C ALA A 152 4.08 1.47 -14.58
N ILE A 153 3.47 0.81 -15.57
CA ILE A 153 3.96 0.82 -16.96
C ILE A 153 3.94 2.25 -17.52
N LEU A 154 2.85 3.00 -17.33
CA LEU A 154 2.75 4.39 -17.78
C LEU A 154 3.80 5.29 -17.12
N GLY A 155 4.04 5.12 -15.82
CA GLY A 155 5.07 5.84 -15.08
C GLY A 155 6.48 5.55 -15.61
N ALA A 156 6.79 4.29 -15.87
CA ALA A 156 8.07 3.88 -16.45
C ALA A 156 8.24 4.38 -17.90
N LEU A 157 7.17 4.39 -18.71
CA LEU A 157 7.18 4.99 -20.06
C LEU A 157 7.41 6.49 -20.02
N ALA A 158 6.75 7.20 -19.09
CA ALA A 158 6.95 8.63 -18.89
C ALA A 158 8.39 8.93 -18.49
N LEU A 159 8.98 8.14 -17.59
CA LEU A 159 10.38 8.27 -17.21
C LEU A 159 11.31 8.07 -18.40
N LYS A 160 11.08 7.01 -19.20
CA LYS A 160 11.85 6.73 -20.42
C LYS A 160 11.80 7.88 -21.43
N ALA A 161 10.69 8.59 -21.52
CA ALA A 161 10.56 9.75 -22.41
C ALA A 161 11.39 10.96 -21.94
N VAL A 162 11.70 11.05 -20.64
CA VAL A 162 12.43 12.18 -20.05
C VAL A 162 13.94 11.91 -19.97
N VAL A 163 14.35 10.67 -19.69
CA VAL A 163 15.77 10.33 -19.52
C VAL A 163 16.47 10.05 -20.84
N SER A 164 17.76 10.39 -20.92
CA SER A 164 18.59 10.02 -22.08
C SER A 164 18.78 8.50 -22.17
N SER A 165 19.03 7.98 -23.37
CA SER A 165 19.30 6.55 -23.60
C SER A 165 20.50 6.05 -22.79
N THR A 166 21.50 6.91 -22.54
CA THR A 166 22.66 6.58 -21.70
C THR A 166 22.26 6.33 -20.24
N ILE A 167 21.41 7.20 -19.68
CA ILE A 167 20.89 7.08 -18.30
C ILE A 167 19.96 5.86 -18.20
N GLU A 168 19.09 5.66 -19.20
CA GLU A 168 18.21 4.50 -19.31
C GLU A 168 18.99 3.17 -19.20
N GLN A 169 20.10 3.05 -19.94
CA GLN A 169 20.93 1.84 -19.93
C GLN A 169 21.70 1.70 -18.62
N ARG A 170 22.26 2.79 -18.09
CA ARG A 170 23.12 2.77 -16.90
C ARG A 170 22.36 2.42 -15.61
N PHE A 171 21.17 3.00 -15.44
CA PHE A 171 20.37 2.84 -14.21
C PHE A 171 19.16 1.95 -14.41
N SER A 172 18.97 1.40 -15.61
CA SER A 172 17.88 0.48 -15.93
C SER A 172 16.50 1.04 -15.58
N LEU A 173 16.29 2.33 -15.90
CA LEU A 173 15.08 3.09 -15.56
C LEU A 173 14.76 3.14 -14.06
N GLY A 174 15.75 3.00 -13.18
CA GLY A 174 15.53 2.97 -11.72
C GLY A 174 14.79 1.72 -11.24
N GLY A 175 14.58 0.74 -12.13
CA GLY A 175 13.81 -0.47 -11.85
C GLY A 175 14.46 -1.38 -10.80
N CYS A 176 13.66 -2.30 -10.26
CA CYS A 176 14.13 -3.27 -9.28
C CYS A 176 15.08 -4.27 -9.94
N THR A 177 16.31 -4.33 -9.46
CA THR A 177 17.32 -5.28 -9.95
C THR A 177 18.01 -5.98 -8.78
N ILE A 178 18.29 -7.27 -8.95
CA ILE A 178 18.98 -8.09 -7.95
C ILE A 178 20.48 -8.17 -8.27
N THR A 179 20.81 -8.15 -9.56
CA THR A 179 22.19 -8.15 -10.07
C THR A 179 22.35 -7.11 -11.15
N VAL A 180 23.51 -6.48 -11.20
CA VAL A 180 23.92 -5.58 -12.28
C VAL A 180 25.17 -6.14 -12.93
N ILE A 181 25.29 -5.93 -14.24
CA ILE A 181 26.48 -6.29 -15.00
C ILE A 181 27.35 -5.03 -15.07
N THR A 182 28.53 -5.09 -14.47
CA THR A 182 29.50 -3.98 -14.50
C THR A 182 30.74 -4.38 -15.32
N PRO A 183 31.41 -3.44 -16.00
CA PRO A 183 32.71 -3.70 -16.62
C PRO A 183 33.72 -4.14 -15.55
N GLY A 184 34.34 -5.30 -15.75
CA GLY A 184 35.42 -5.82 -14.91
C GLY A 184 36.73 -5.91 -15.70
N THR A 185 37.83 -6.11 -14.97
CA THR A 185 39.19 -6.19 -15.54
C THR A 185 39.37 -7.35 -16.55
N ASN A 186 38.57 -8.42 -16.42
CA ASN A 186 38.62 -9.62 -17.26
C ASN A 186 37.31 -9.86 -18.06
N GLY A 187 36.51 -8.81 -18.29
CA GLY A 187 35.21 -8.89 -18.94
C GLY A 187 34.05 -8.47 -18.03
N PRO A 188 32.79 -8.62 -18.46
CA PRO A 188 31.63 -8.23 -17.67
C PRO A 188 31.53 -9.10 -16.40
N VAL A 189 31.43 -8.47 -15.24
CA VAL A 189 31.24 -9.17 -13.96
C VAL A 189 29.86 -8.85 -13.40
N THR A 190 29.14 -9.89 -12.99
CA THR A 190 27.84 -9.77 -12.32
C THR A 190 28.06 -9.46 -10.84
N VAL A 191 27.62 -8.29 -10.41
CA VAL A 191 27.68 -7.85 -9.01
C VAL A 191 26.26 -7.63 -8.53
N GLY A 192 25.92 -8.11 -7.33
CA GLY A 192 24.57 -7.98 -6.81
C GLY A 192 24.35 -8.80 -5.55
N LEU A 193 23.08 -8.99 -5.22
CA LEU A 193 22.65 -9.88 -4.16
C LEU A 193 22.51 -11.30 -4.67
N GLU A 194 22.71 -12.26 -3.76
CA GLU A 194 22.28 -13.63 -3.99
C GLU A 194 20.74 -13.71 -3.99
N ILE A 195 20.19 -14.66 -4.74
CA ILE A 195 18.74 -14.91 -4.85
C ILE A 195 18.09 -15.05 -3.46
N ALA A 196 18.70 -15.83 -2.57
CA ALA A 196 18.19 -16.03 -1.22
C ALA A 196 18.21 -14.73 -0.38
N GLN A 197 19.27 -13.93 -0.50
CA GLN A 197 19.37 -12.66 0.20
C GLN A 197 18.31 -11.67 -0.28
N ALA A 198 18.13 -11.55 -1.59
CA ALA A 198 17.11 -10.69 -2.17
C ALA A 198 15.69 -11.12 -1.76
N PHE A 199 15.42 -12.42 -1.77
CA PHE A 199 14.15 -12.98 -1.32
C PHE A 199 13.85 -12.63 0.14
N TRP A 200 14.78 -12.92 1.05
CA TRP A 200 14.58 -12.63 2.48
C TRP A 200 14.41 -11.15 2.76
N LEU A 201 15.15 -10.32 2.04
CA LEU A 201 15.08 -8.88 2.22
C LEU A 201 13.75 -8.31 1.70
N GLU A 202 13.25 -8.73 0.53
CA GLU A 202 11.91 -8.35 0.07
C GLU A 202 10.82 -8.84 1.01
N PHE A 203 10.92 -10.08 1.50
CA PHE A 203 9.97 -10.65 2.46
C PHE A 203 9.96 -9.87 3.78
N VAL A 204 11.12 -9.68 4.42
CA VAL A 204 11.23 -9.03 5.73
C VAL A 204 10.87 -7.56 5.65
N CYS A 205 11.34 -6.83 4.63
CA CYS A 205 10.99 -5.42 4.46
C CYS A 205 9.51 -5.25 4.19
N THR A 206 8.91 -6.08 3.32
CA THR A 206 7.45 -6.03 3.09
C THR A 206 6.69 -6.37 4.37
N PHE A 207 7.07 -7.42 5.10
CA PHE A 207 6.42 -7.78 6.36
C PHE A 207 6.50 -6.65 7.38
N ALA A 208 7.68 -6.03 7.55
CA ALA A 208 7.86 -4.89 8.43
C ALA A 208 7.01 -3.68 8.00
N LEU A 209 6.92 -3.43 6.69
CA LEU A 209 6.04 -2.39 6.14
C LEU A 209 4.59 -2.67 6.51
N LEU A 210 4.07 -3.88 6.24
CA LEU A 210 2.68 -4.27 6.57
C LEU A 210 2.45 -4.21 8.08
N PHE A 211 3.36 -4.78 8.87
CA PHE A 211 3.30 -4.78 10.32
C PHE A 211 3.26 -3.38 10.91
N GLY A 212 4.09 -2.45 10.43
CA GLY A 212 4.09 -1.09 10.93
C GLY A 212 2.93 -0.26 10.40
N SER A 213 2.66 -0.29 9.10
CA SER A 213 1.65 0.56 8.46
C SER A 213 0.22 0.08 8.69
N LEU A 214 -0.06 -1.16 8.31
CA LEU A 214 -1.41 -1.70 8.29
C LEU A 214 -1.93 -1.97 9.68
N TRP A 215 -1.08 -2.38 10.62
CA TRP A 215 -1.48 -2.50 12.02
C TRP A 215 -2.09 -1.22 12.57
N MET A 216 -1.44 -0.08 12.35
CA MET A 216 -1.93 1.21 12.84
C MET A 216 -3.08 1.76 12.01
N ALA A 217 -3.09 1.50 10.70
CA ALA A 217 -4.18 1.90 9.83
C ALA A 217 -5.48 1.13 10.14
N TYR A 218 -5.34 -0.15 10.49
CA TYR A 218 -6.47 -1.06 10.68
C TYR A 218 -7.02 -1.06 12.11
N ASP A 219 -6.22 -0.69 13.11
CA ASP A 219 -6.75 -0.41 14.45
C ASP A 219 -7.50 0.93 14.41
N HIS A 220 -8.82 0.85 14.23
CA HIS A 220 -9.72 2.01 14.12
C HIS A 220 -9.64 2.94 15.35
N ARG A 221 -9.26 2.41 16.53
CA ARG A 221 -9.05 3.22 17.73
C ARG A 221 -7.79 4.06 17.63
N GLN A 222 -6.72 3.49 17.07
CA GLN A 222 -5.46 4.19 16.87
C GLN A 222 -5.58 5.18 15.72
N SER A 223 -6.13 4.78 14.57
CA SER A 223 -6.26 5.68 13.42
C SER A 223 -7.15 6.90 13.72
N LYS A 224 -8.23 6.75 14.50
CA LYS A 224 -9.05 7.89 14.97
C LYS A 224 -8.31 8.81 15.93
N LYS A 225 -7.43 8.29 16.79
CA LYS A 225 -6.65 9.08 17.76
C LYS A 225 -5.47 9.80 17.12
N LEU A 226 -4.74 9.11 16.24
CA LEU A 226 -3.56 9.63 15.55
C LEU A 226 -3.93 10.58 14.41
N GLY A 227 -5.12 10.41 13.83
CA GLY A 227 -5.56 11.17 12.66
C GLY A 227 -5.00 10.60 11.36
N LEU A 228 -5.76 10.77 10.28
CA LEU A 228 -5.46 10.19 8.96
C LEU A 228 -4.07 10.59 8.45
N ILE A 229 -3.72 11.88 8.58
CA ILE A 229 -2.44 12.42 8.09
C ILE A 229 -1.25 11.71 8.75
N THR A 230 -1.33 11.49 10.07
CA THR A 230 -0.27 10.82 10.83
C THR A 230 -0.09 9.37 10.39
N VAL A 231 -1.19 8.62 10.25
CA VAL A 231 -1.14 7.22 9.82
C VAL A 231 -0.49 7.10 8.45
N MET A 232 -0.93 7.91 7.47
CA MET A 232 -0.39 7.89 6.11
C MET A 232 1.09 8.32 6.07
N SER A 233 1.49 9.29 6.90
CA SER A 233 2.88 9.72 7.03
C SER A 233 3.78 8.62 7.56
N ILE A 234 3.30 7.81 8.52
CA ILE A 234 4.10 6.71 9.04
C ILE A 234 4.33 5.65 7.96
N VAL A 235 3.36 5.39 7.07
CA VAL A 235 3.56 4.45 5.95
C VAL A 235 4.72 4.90 5.06
N GLY A 236 4.73 6.18 4.66
CA GLY A 236 5.80 6.75 3.85
C GLY A 236 7.16 6.72 4.54
N LEU A 237 7.21 7.19 5.79
CA LEU A 237 8.44 7.19 6.61
C LEU A 237 9.00 5.78 6.80
N LEU A 238 8.15 4.80 7.07
CA LEU A 238 8.56 3.42 7.27
C LEU A 238 9.10 2.81 5.98
N ALA A 239 8.44 3.04 4.84
CA ALA A 239 8.94 2.58 3.55
C ALA A 239 10.32 3.16 3.24
N GLY A 240 10.51 4.47 3.40
CA GLY A 240 11.82 5.11 3.19
C GLY A 240 12.89 4.57 4.15
N LEU A 241 12.56 4.38 5.43
CA LEU A 241 13.46 3.78 6.41
C LEU A 241 13.87 2.35 6.02
N LEU A 242 12.93 1.54 5.52
CA LEU A 242 13.21 0.17 5.07
C LEU A 242 14.07 0.15 3.80
N VAL A 243 13.90 1.10 2.88
CA VAL A 243 14.82 1.32 1.76
C VAL A 243 16.22 1.68 2.26
N PHE A 244 16.33 2.55 3.27
CA PHE A 244 17.62 2.93 3.86
C PHE A 244 18.33 1.72 4.50
N ILE A 245 17.60 0.94 5.31
CA ILE A 245 18.15 -0.23 6.00
C ILE A 245 18.58 -1.27 4.96
N SER A 246 17.74 -1.58 3.98
CA SER A 246 18.05 -2.59 2.96
C SER A 246 19.26 -2.23 2.11
N THR A 247 19.38 -0.97 1.69
CA THR A 247 20.55 -0.49 0.94
C THR A 247 21.83 -0.48 1.77
N THR A 248 21.74 -0.12 3.06
CA THR A 248 22.90 -0.01 3.95
C THR A 248 23.40 -1.37 4.43
N VAL A 249 22.50 -2.29 4.80
CA VAL A 249 22.86 -3.64 5.28
C VAL A 249 23.51 -4.48 4.18
N THR A 250 23.00 -4.37 2.96
CA THR A 250 23.56 -5.13 1.82
C THR A 250 24.86 -4.49 1.32
N ALA A 251 24.92 -3.15 1.28
CA ALA A 251 26.05 -2.37 0.78
C ALA A 251 26.56 -2.83 -0.61
N LYS A 252 25.72 -3.52 -1.40
CA LYS A 252 26.07 -4.05 -2.71
C LYS A 252 25.82 -2.99 -3.77
N LYS A 253 26.84 -2.71 -4.59
CA LYS A 253 26.69 -1.82 -5.75
C LYS A 253 25.64 -2.40 -6.70
N GLY A 254 24.75 -1.54 -7.19
CA GLY A 254 23.67 -1.90 -8.12
C GLY A 254 22.37 -2.34 -7.45
N TYR A 255 22.32 -2.41 -6.13
CA TYR A 255 21.08 -2.65 -5.40
C TYR A 255 20.51 -1.33 -4.85
N ALA A 256 19.34 -0.94 -5.33
CA ALA A 256 18.70 0.34 -4.99
C ALA A 256 17.77 0.26 -3.76
N GLY A 257 17.71 -0.89 -3.08
CA GLY A 257 16.87 -1.12 -1.91
C GLY A 257 15.66 -2.00 -2.18
N ALA A 258 14.97 -2.38 -1.10
CA ALA A 258 13.81 -3.24 -1.15
C ALA A 258 12.71 -2.62 -2.02
N GLY A 259 12.19 -3.39 -2.97
CA GLY A 259 11.13 -2.98 -3.87
C GLY A 259 9.82 -2.77 -3.13
N MET A 260 9.40 -3.75 -2.32
CA MET A 260 8.17 -3.74 -1.50
C MET A 260 6.86 -3.43 -2.25
N ASN A 261 6.93 -3.26 -3.58
CA ASN A 261 5.83 -2.90 -4.46
C ASN A 261 6.02 -3.65 -5.79
N PRO A 262 5.30 -4.78 -5.99
CA PRO A 262 5.45 -5.57 -7.20
C PRO A 262 5.13 -4.80 -8.49
N ALA A 263 4.12 -3.92 -8.46
CA ALA A 263 3.74 -3.13 -9.64
C ALA A 263 4.86 -2.19 -10.07
N ARG A 264 5.54 -1.51 -9.12
CA ARG A 264 6.71 -0.67 -9.42
C ARG A 264 7.78 -1.47 -10.16
N CYS A 265 8.15 -2.63 -9.60
CA CYS A 265 9.17 -3.47 -10.21
C CYS A 265 8.73 -3.98 -11.59
N PHE A 266 7.46 -4.35 -11.73
CA PHE A 266 6.87 -4.86 -12.97
C PHE A 266 6.83 -3.81 -14.09
N GLY A 267 6.40 -2.59 -13.79
CA GLY A 267 6.32 -1.50 -14.77
C GLY A 267 7.68 -1.21 -15.41
N ALA A 268 8.71 -1.04 -14.59
CA ALA A 268 10.07 -0.85 -15.07
C ALA A 268 10.59 -2.06 -15.87
N ALA A 269 10.31 -3.28 -15.44
CA ALA A 269 10.73 -4.50 -16.14
C ALA A 269 10.08 -4.66 -17.53
N ILE A 270 8.81 -4.31 -17.67
CA ILE A 270 8.08 -4.32 -18.94
C ILE A 270 8.68 -3.30 -19.92
N VAL A 271 8.96 -2.07 -19.46
CA VAL A 271 9.43 -0.98 -20.33
C VAL A 271 10.92 -1.12 -20.69
N ARG A 272 11.76 -1.51 -19.72
CA ARG A 272 13.22 -1.62 -19.90
C ARG A 272 13.64 -2.95 -20.51
N GLY A 273 12.96 -4.04 -20.16
CA GLY A 273 13.31 -5.41 -20.54
C GLY A 273 14.68 -5.87 -20.02
N GLY A 274 15.17 -6.97 -20.59
CA GLY A 274 16.51 -7.49 -20.33
C GLY A 274 16.70 -8.03 -18.91
N HIS A 275 17.78 -7.62 -18.24
CA HIS A 275 18.18 -8.19 -16.95
C HIS A 275 17.21 -7.91 -15.79
N LEU A 276 16.25 -6.99 -15.95
CA LEU A 276 15.21 -6.76 -14.94
C LEU A 276 14.27 -7.96 -14.75
N TRP A 277 14.22 -8.86 -15.74
CA TRP A 277 13.48 -10.11 -15.64
C TRP A 277 14.23 -11.19 -14.85
N ASN A 278 15.55 -11.03 -14.65
CA ASN A 278 16.36 -11.99 -13.91
C ASN A 278 16.03 -11.93 -12.42
N GLY A 279 15.33 -12.97 -11.93
CA GLY A 279 14.87 -13.03 -10.55
C GLY A 279 13.67 -12.14 -10.25
N HIS A 280 12.96 -11.63 -11.27
CA HIS A 280 11.81 -10.74 -11.10
C HIS A 280 10.70 -11.33 -10.23
N TRP A 281 10.53 -12.66 -10.28
CA TRP A 281 9.55 -13.39 -9.48
C TRP A 281 9.69 -13.13 -7.98
N ILE A 282 10.90 -12.78 -7.50
CA ILE A 282 11.16 -12.48 -6.07
C ILE A 282 10.34 -11.26 -5.62
N PHE A 283 10.21 -10.24 -6.47
CA PHE A 283 9.45 -9.04 -6.16
C PHE A 283 7.93 -9.28 -6.09
N TRP A 284 7.46 -10.46 -6.49
CA TRP A 284 6.07 -10.88 -6.33
C TRP A 284 5.92 -11.88 -5.19
N VAL A 285 6.73 -12.94 -5.19
CA VAL A 285 6.61 -14.04 -4.23
C VAL A 285 7.05 -13.62 -2.83
N GLY A 286 8.15 -12.88 -2.69
CA GLY A 286 8.63 -12.41 -1.39
C GLY A 286 7.57 -11.53 -0.69
N PRO A 287 7.11 -10.45 -1.34
CA PRO A 287 6.07 -9.61 -0.78
C PRO A 287 4.70 -10.32 -0.62
N GLY A 288 4.33 -11.22 -1.53
CA GLY A 288 3.11 -12.01 -1.42
C GLY A 288 3.10 -12.96 -0.21
N LEU A 289 4.22 -13.63 0.06
CA LEU A 289 4.38 -14.45 1.27
C LEU A 289 4.37 -13.61 2.54
N ALA A 290 4.90 -12.37 2.49
CA ALA A 290 4.81 -11.44 3.61
C ALA A 290 3.34 -11.05 3.92
N CYS A 291 2.48 -10.90 2.91
CA CYS A 291 1.04 -10.69 3.11
C CYS A 291 0.39 -11.86 3.86
N PHE A 292 0.70 -13.10 3.49
CA PHE A 292 0.20 -14.28 4.22
C PHE A 292 0.74 -14.34 5.65
N ALA A 293 2.03 -14.10 5.85
CA ALA A 293 2.64 -14.07 7.19
C ALA A 293 1.98 -13.00 8.08
N PHE A 294 1.73 -11.81 7.54
CA PHE A 294 1.00 -10.75 8.24
C PHE A 294 -0.44 -11.15 8.56
N TYR A 295 -1.14 -11.79 7.61
CA TYR A 295 -2.49 -12.31 7.84
C TYR A 295 -2.53 -13.36 8.97
N PHE A 296 -1.60 -14.31 9.00
CA PHE A 296 -1.52 -15.26 10.13
C PHE A 296 -1.24 -14.55 11.46
N TYR A 297 -0.38 -13.53 11.45
CA TYR A 297 -0.12 -12.71 12.62
C TYR A 297 -1.39 -12.02 13.14
N THR A 298 -2.25 -11.49 12.28
CA THR A 298 -3.51 -10.87 12.73
C THR A 298 -4.49 -11.88 13.34
N LYS A 299 -4.43 -13.16 12.96
CA LYS A 299 -5.26 -14.23 13.54
C LYS A 299 -4.80 -14.71 14.91
N ILE A 300 -3.51 -14.57 15.24
CA ILE A 300 -2.97 -14.94 16.55
C ILE A 300 -3.44 -13.97 17.64
N ILE A 301 -3.77 -12.73 17.27
CA ILE A 301 -4.03 -11.67 18.23
C ILE A 301 -5.49 -11.72 18.71
N PRO A 302 -5.74 -11.62 20.03
CA PRO A 302 -7.10 -11.64 20.54
C PRO A 302 -7.97 -10.54 19.91
N PRO A 303 -9.20 -10.85 19.46
CA PRO A 303 -10.09 -9.89 18.78
C PRO A 303 -10.42 -8.66 19.63
N ASN A 304 -10.28 -8.75 20.95
CA ASN A 304 -10.42 -7.62 21.89
C ASN A 304 -9.39 -6.49 21.67
N HIS A 305 -8.29 -6.76 20.95
CA HIS A 305 -7.26 -5.78 20.60
C HIS A 305 -7.34 -5.35 19.12
N PHE A 306 -8.16 -6.00 18.30
CA PHE A 306 -8.29 -5.75 16.87
C PHE A 306 -9.78 -5.67 16.48
N HIS A 307 -10.35 -4.47 16.59
CA HIS A 307 -11.71 -4.18 16.09
C HIS A 307 -11.60 -3.47 14.74
N ALA A 308 -11.33 -4.24 13.68
CA ALA A 308 -11.69 -3.80 12.34
C ALA A 308 -13.20 -3.96 12.21
N ASP A 309 -13.93 -2.87 11.96
CA ASP A 309 -15.38 -2.92 11.75
C ASP A 309 -15.69 -3.85 10.57
N GLY A 310 -16.27 -5.02 10.88
CA GLY A 310 -16.95 -5.89 9.92
C GLY A 310 -16.06 -6.58 8.88
N TYR A 311 -15.54 -7.76 9.24
CA TYR A 311 -14.95 -8.71 8.28
C TYR A 311 -16.03 -9.28 7.33
N LYS A 312 -16.48 -8.49 6.35
CA LYS A 312 -17.41 -8.92 5.28
C LYS A 312 -16.78 -9.93 4.31
N HIS A 313 -15.44 -9.91 4.20
CA HIS A 313 -14.66 -10.61 3.17
C HIS A 313 -13.42 -11.35 3.72
N ASP A 314 -13.44 -11.81 4.98
CA ASP A 314 -12.28 -12.53 5.57
C ASP A 314 -11.91 -13.78 4.78
N PHE A 315 -10.62 -13.93 4.45
CA PHE A 315 -10.13 -15.02 3.60
C PHE A 315 -10.42 -16.41 4.17
N LEU A 316 -10.13 -16.67 5.45
CA LEU A 316 -10.44 -17.95 6.09
C LEU A 316 -11.94 -18.23 6.17
N ALA A 317 -12.76 -17.21 6.42
CA ALA A 317 -14.22 -17.37 6.41
C ALA A 317 -14.76 -17.73 5.01
N ILE A 318 -14.12 -17.24 3.93
CA ILE A 318 -14.44 -17.63 2.56
C ILE A 318 -14.02 -19.08 2.30
N ILE A 319 -12.82 -19.48 2.75
CA ILE A 319 -12.31 -20.84 2.60
C ILE A 319 -13.15 -21.87 3.39
N GLU A 320 -13.50 -21.59 4.63
CA GLU A 320 -14.32 -22.49 5.45
C GLU A 320 -15.67 -22.76 4.79
N VAL A 321 -16.29 -21.74 4.18
CA VAL A 321 -17.55 -21.91 3.45
C VAL A 321 -17.37 -22.64 2.12
N LEU A 322 -16.27 -22.41 1.41
CA LEU A 322 -15.91 -23.20 0.21
C LEU A 322 -15.88 -24.69 0.53
N PHE A 323 -15.16 -25.08 1.59
CA PHE A 323 -15.04 -26.47 1.99
C PHE A 323 -16.32 -27.05 2.64
N GLN A 324 -17.20 -26.22 3.19
CA GLN A 324 -18.53 -26.66 3.66
C GLN A 324 -19.55 -26.80 2.53
N SER A 325 -19.38 -26.11 1.39
CA SER A 325 -20.27 -26.21 0.24
C SER A 325 -20.03 -27.45 -0.64
N GLU A 326 -18.94 -28.19 -0.40
CA GLU A 326 -18.60 -29.44 -1.09
C GLU A 326 -19.02 -30.72 -0.32
N VAL A 327 -19.73 -30.58 0.82
CA VAL A 327 -20.30 -31.69 1.63
C VAL A 327 -21.82 -31.62 1.61
#